data_AF-A0AAW5V5M8-F1
#
_entry.id   AF-A0AAW5V5M8-F1
#
_cell.length_a   1.000
_cell.length_b   1.000
_cell.length_c   1.000
_cell.angle_alpha   90.00
_cell.angle_beta   90.00
_cell.angle_gamma   90.00
#
_symmetry.space_group_name_H-M   'P 1'
#
loop_
_entity.id
_entity.type
_entity.pdbx_description
1 polymer ?
#
loop_
_entity_poly.entity_id
_entity_poly.type
_entity_poly.pdbx_seq_one_letter_code
_entity_poly.pdbx_strand_id
1 'polypeptide(L)'
;MKVWISILTSMVFCLSLFANKDNNRLYLKPKTIIGVGEVRLSEFTNWKGNWNPIVFRNVKAPIIISPESLTDTITTLYSKEFGGETSFEVMGKEGILLPRTSNASKKELEDSLWKALSLSNQNGLGEMGENFRIQSEKESFPIISGTSPVWRSLGRSLHPGKRLFPLDFYFEGKLVHSESIPFLIEEKKKAYFTTKEIPAKTVLTENDVELRSFFSADSFREFTEENPVGKTALNGFLPDTAIEKKQVRTLHTIERGQEVELVYTTGNLLLKIKTRALSSGNQGEEIPLLNLATQKTIKARVQNEGVCLLEER
;
A
#
# COMPACT_ATOMS: atom_id res chain seq x y z
N MET A 1 -4.18 2.00 54.44
CA MET A 1 -4.76 0.68 54.81
C MET A 1 -5.74 0.31 53.71
N LYS A 2 -5.69 -0.80 52.97
CA LYS A 2 -4.89 -2.03 52.97
C LYS A 2 -4.73 -2.42 51.48
N VAL A 3 -3.54 -2.90 51.13
CA VAL A 3 -3.21 -3.63 49.90
C VAL A 3 -3.98 -4.93 49.88
N TRP A 4 -4.60 -5.33 48.77
CA TRP A 4 -4.77 -6.74 48.41
C TRP A 4 -4.51 -6.94 46.91
N ILE A 5 -3.46 -7.72 46.65
CA ILE A 5 -2.97 -8.23 45.37
C ILE A 5 -3.75 -9.50 45.03
N SER A 6 -4.10 -9.70 43.77
CA SER A 6 -4.28 -11.02 43.10
C SER A 6 -4.38 -10.74 41.60
N ILE A 7 -3.28 -10.75 40.83
CA ILE A 7 -2.76 -11.93 40.12
C ILE A 7 -3.88 -12.73 39.45
N LEU A 8 -4.24 -12.35 38.22
CA LEU A 8 -4.81 -13.26 37.22
C LEU A 8 -3.80 -13.34 36.07
N THR A 9 -2.64 -13.91 36.41
CA THR A 9 -1.64 -14.42 35.49
C THR A 9 -2.25 -15.53 34.64
N SER A 10 -2.06 -15.42 33.33
CA SER A 10 -1.61 -16.51 32.45
C SER A 10 -2.20 -17.90 32.77
N MET A 11 -3.41 -18.17 32.27
CA MET A 11 -3.97 -19.52 32.26
C MET A 11 -4.19 -20.00 30.82
N VAL A 12 -3.17 -19.85 29.96
CA VAL A 12 -3.09 -20.52 28.64
C VAL A 12 -1.72 -21.17 28.40
N PHE A 13 -0.71 -20.91 29.24
CA PHE A 13 0.63 -21.46 29.08
C PHE A 13 1.01 -22.41 30.21
N CYS A 14 0.33 -23.57 30.32
CA CYS A 14 0.85 -24.71 31.09
C CYS A 14 0.14 -26.04 30.78
N LEU A 15 -0.25 -26.29 29.53
CA LEU A 15 -0.57 -27.67 29.10
C LEU A 15 0.67 -28.27 28.42
N SER A 16 1.30 -29.15 29.20
CA SER A 16 2.25 -30.22 28.85
C SER A 16 3.63 -29.86 28.27
N LEU A 17 4.49 -29.29 29.12
CA LEU A 17 5.96 -29.36 28.96
C LEU A 17 6.58 -30.70 29.43
N PHE A 18 5.77 -31.68 29.83
CA PHE A 18 6.21 -33.06 30.07
C PHE A 18 5.58 -34.00 29.05
N ALA A 19 6.01 -33.90 27.79
CA ALA A 19 5.79 -34.96 26.82
C ALA A 19 6.78 -36.09 27.12
N ASN A 20 6.27 -37.05 27.88
CA ASN A 20 6.80 -38.33 28.28
C ASN A 20 7.87 -38.93 27.34
N LYS A 21 9.00 -39.32 27.92
CA LYS A 21 10.01 -40.17 27.29
C LYS A 21 9.60 -41.66 27.32
N ASP A 22 8.64 -42.01 28.20
CA ASP A 22 8.25 -43.40 28.51
C ASP A 22 6.82 -43.78 28.13
N ASN A 23 5.96 -42.81 27.78
CA ASN A 23 4.63 -43.11 27.24
C ASN A 23 4.65 -42.88 25.74
N ASN A 24 4.43 -43.94 24.96
CA ASN A 24 4.23 -43.96 23.51
C ASN A 24 2.95 -43.21 23.07
N ARG A 25 2.64 -42.11 23.75
CA ARG A 25 1.49 -41.25 23.55
C ARG A 25 1.90 -40.09 22.65
N LEU A 26 1.25 -40.01 21.50
CA LEU A 26 1.45 -38.93 20.55
C LEU A 26 0.22 -38.03 20.52
N TYR A 27 0.43 -36.78 20.16
CA TYR A 27 -0.64 -35.84 19.88
C TYR A 27 -0.62 -35.49 18.39
N LEU A 28 -1.74 -35.73 17.71
CA LEU A 28 -1.93 -35.38 16.30
C LEU A 28 -2.25 -33.89 16.15
N LYS A 29 -1.46 -33.18 15.34
CA LYS A 29 -1.73 -31.78 15.03
C LYS A 29 -2.98 -31.69 14.15
N PRO A 30 -3.89 -30.74 14.42
CA PRO A 30 -5.14 -30.61 13.66
C PRO A 30 -4.91 -30.23 12.20
N LYS A 31 -3.86 -29.46 11.89
CA LYS A 31 -3.50 -29.06 10.53
C LYS A 31 -1.98 -29.00 10.42
N THR A 32 -1.43 -29.58 9.36
CA THR A 32 0.01 -29.53 9.08
C THR A 32 0.22 -29.29 7.60
N ILE A 33 1.02 -28.27 7.27
CA ILE A 33 1.48 -28.03 5.91
C ILE A 33 2.77 -28.81 5.71
N ILE A 34 2.82 -29.61 4.65
CA ILE A 34 3.93 -30.51 4.37
C ILE A 34 4.58 -30.15 3.03
N GLY A 35 5.89 -30.43 2.93
CA GLY A 35 6.67 -30.26 1.71
C GLY A 35 6.44 -31.40 0.71
N VAL A 36 7.21 -31.37 -0.38
CA VAL A 36 7.25 -32.45 -1.37
C VAL A 36 8.17 -33.57 -0.87
N GLY A 37 7.74 -34.83 -1.01
CA GLY A 37 8.56 -36.00 -0.73
C GLY A 37 8.10 -36.79 0.49
N GLU A 38 9.00 -37.04 1.42
CA GLU A 38 8.74 -37.85 2.63
C GLU A 38 8.11 -37.00 3.72
N VAL A 39 7.09 -37.54 4.39
CA VAL A 39 6.48 -36.94 5.58
C VAL A 39 6.78 -37.82 6.77
N ARG A 40 7.54 -37.27 7.72
CA ARG A 40 7.95 -37.96 8.93
C ARG A 40 6.97 -37.74 10.08
N LEU A 41 6.96 -38.69 11.02
CA LEU A 41 6.05 -38.67 12.16
C LEU A 41 6.10 -37.37 12.95
N SER A 42 7.30 -36.81 13.17
CA SER A 42 7.49 -35.56 13.91
C SER A 42 6.89 -34.32 13.25
N GLU A 43 6.64 -34.35 11.93
CA GLU A 43 6.16 -33.16 11.20
C GLU A 43 4.72 -32.81 11.60
N PHE A 44 3.87 -33.82 11.75
CA PHE A 44 2.43 -33.66 12.02
C PHE A 44 1.99 -34.15 13.39
N THR A 45 2.94 -34.56 14.25
CA THR A 45 2.69 -34.91 15.65
C THR A 45 3.63 -34.14 16.60
N ASN A 46 3.50 -34.35 17.90
CA ASN A 46 4.42 -33.84 18.92
C ASN A 46 5.62 -34.78 19.20
N TRP A 47 5.88 -35.77 18.33
CA TRP A 47 6.94 -36.76 18.52
C TRP A 47 8.34 -36.13 18.65
N LYS A 48 9.12 -36.61 19.64
CA LYS A 48 10.49 -36.15 19.94
C LYS A 48 11.51 -37.28 20.09
N GLY A 49 11.14 -38.52 19.78
CA GLY A 49 12.02 -39.67 19.90
C GLY A 49 13.03 -39.78 18.75
N ASN A 50 14.09 -40.56 18.98
CA ASN A 50 15.13 -40.82 17.96
C ASN A 50 14.59 -41.58 16.75
N TRP A 51 13.59 -42.45 16.96
CA TRP A 51 12.92 -43.17 15.90
C TRP A 51 11.88 -42.27 15.22
N ASN A 52 12.18 -41.75 14.04
CA ASN A 52 11.27 -40.84 13.32
C ASN A 52 10.94 -41.39 11.92
N PRO A 53 10.00 -42.34 11.84
CA PRO A 53 9.71 -43.07 10.61
C PRO A 53 9.05 -42.16 9.58
N ILE A 54 9.20 -42.57 8.31
CA ILE A 54 8.48 -41.95 7.19
C ILE A 54 7.10 -42.59 7.16
N VAL A 55 6.07 -41.77 7.42
CA VAL A 55 4.68 -42.25 7.50
C VAL A 55 4.01 -42.12 6.14
N PHE A 56 4.29 -41.04 5.41
CA PHE A 56 3.75 -40.84 4.05
C PHE A 56 4.86 -40.49 3.07
N ARG A 57 4.64 -40.79 1.79
CA ARG A 57 5.55 -40.47 0.69
C ARG A 57 4.77 -39.85 -0.46
N ASN A 58 5.33 -38.81 -1.05
CA ASN A 58 4.84 -38.15 -2.25
C ASN A 58 3.35 -37.80 -2.16
N VAL A 59 2.94 -37.18 -1.05
CA VAL A 59 1.56 -36.77 -0.83
C VAL A 59 1.18 -35.70 -1.86
N LYS A 60 0.25 -36.03 -2.77
CA LYS A 60 -0.18 -35.15 -3.87
C LYS A 60 -1.47 -34.37 -3.59
N ALA A 61 -2.25 -34.83 -2.63
CA ALA A 61 -3.53 -34.24 -2.25
C ALA A 61 -3.68 -34.26 -0.72
N PRO A 62 -4.57 -33.44 -0.14
CA PRO A 62 -4.76 -33.41 1.30
C PRO A 62 -5.18 -34.78 1.86
N ILE A 63 -4.62 -35.14 3.01
CA ILE A 63 -4.92 -36.42 3.68
C ILE A 63 -5.53 -36.09 5.04
N ILE A 64 -6.73 -36.59 5.29
CA ILE A 64 -7.35 -36.60 6.62
C ILE A 64 -6.82 -37.81 7.38
N ILE A 65 -6.36 -37.60 8.60
CA ILE A 65 -5.78 -38.62 9.47
C ILE A 65 -6.62 -38.68 10.74
N SER A 66 -7.18 -39.86 11.03
CA SER A 66 -7.79 -40.12 12.34
C SER A 66 -6.73 -40.62 13.33
N PRO A 67 -6.87 -40.31 14.64
CA PRO A 67 -5.96 -40.83 15.66
C PRO A 67 -5.85 -42.36 15.68
N GLU A 68 -6.98 -43.06 15.49
CA GLU A 68 -7.04 -44.53 15.44
C GLU A 68 -6.20 -45.09 14.28
N SER A 69 -6.44 -44.59 13.06
CA SER A 69 -5.70 -45.04 11.87
C SER A 69 -4.20 -44.76 11.98
N LEU A 70 -3.81 -43.64 12.58
CA LEU A 70 -2.40 -43.32 12.81
C LEU A 70 -1.77 -44.25 13.86
N THR A 71 -2.51 -44.61 14.90
CA THR A 71 -2.05 -45.54 15.95
C THR A 71 -1.70 -46.90 15.35
N ASP A 72 -2.58 -47.44 14.51
CA ASP A 72 -2.35 -48.70 13.80
C ASP A 72 -1.12 -48.63 12.88
N THR A 73 -1.00 -47.51 12.15
CA THR A 73 0.10 -47.28 11.21
C THR A 73 1.45 -47.24 11.93
N ILE A 74 1.56 -46.48 13.02
CA ILE A 74 2.82 -46.34 13.78
C ILE A 74 3.19 -47.65 14.45
N THR A 75 2.22 -48.34 15.07
CA THR A 75 2.46 -49.63 15.72
C THR A 75 2.97 -50.66 14.72
N THR A 76 2.37 -50.71 13.52
CA THR A 76 2.82 -51.59 12.43
C THR A 76 4.24 -51.25 11.97
N LEU A 77 4.56 -49.97 11.78
CA LEU A 77 5.90 -49.53 11.38
C LEU A 77 6.95 -49.89 12.43
N TYR A 78 6.64 -49.69 13.71
CA TYR A 78 7.56 -50.00 14.80
C TYR A 78 7.84 -51.50 14.90
N SER A 79 6.78 -52.33 14.88
CA SER A 79 6.91 -53.78 14.93
C SER A 79 7.73 -54.32 13.75
N LYS A 80 7.59 -53.72 12.56
CA LYS A 80 8.37 -54.10 11.38
C LYS A 80 9.86 -53.77 11.51
N GLU A 81 10.22 -52.66 12.14
CA GLU A 81 11.61 -52.21 12.26
C GLU A 81 12.35 -52.84 13.45
N PHE A 82 11.66 -53.08 14.58
CA PHE A 82 12.28 -53.54 15.83
C PHE A 82 11.80 -54.90 16.33
N GLY A 83 10.79 -55.51 15.69
CA GLY A 83 10.33 -56.87 16.02
C GLY A 83 9.64 -57.01 17.38
N GLY A 84 9.23 -55.92 18.04
CA GLY A 84 8.59 -55.92 19.36
C GLY A 84 7.19 -55.29 19.36
N GLU A 85 6.31 -55.79 20.23
CA GLU A 85 4.96 -55.26 20.46
C GLU A 85 5.02 -54.04 21.37
N THR A 86 5.26 -52.87 20.77
CA THR A 86 5.14 -51.58 21.48
C THR A 86 3.80 -50.96 21.13
N SER A 87 2.95 -50.74 22.14
CA SER A 87 1.67 -50.05 21.93
C SER A 87 1.89 -48.55 21.87
N PHE A 88 1.45 -47.94 20.77
CA PHE A 88 1.33 -46.48 20.65
C PHE A 88 -0.11 -46.06 20.91
N GLU A 89 -0.29 -44.81 21.35
CA GLU A 89 -1.60 -44.21 21.53
C GLU A 89 -1.56 -42.80 20.94
N VAL A 90 -2.33 -42.54 19.89
CA VAL A 90 -2.46 -41.20 19.31
C VAL A 90 -3.69 -40.52 19.89
N MET A 91 -3.48 -39.36 20.50
CA MET A 91 -4.51 -38.49 21.05
C MET A 91 -4.79 -37.31 20.12
N GLY A 92 -5.97 -36.71 20.25
CA GLY A 92 -6.37 -35.51 19.52
C GLY A 92 -7.64 -35.72 18.71
N LYS A 93 -7.96 -34.74 17.86
CA LYS A 93 -9.01 -34.86 16.83
C LYS A 93 -8.37 -35.29 15.51
N GLU A 94 -9.20 -35.46 14.49
CA GLU A 94 -8.72 -35.61 13.12
C GLU A 94 -7.75 -34.48 12.73
N GLY A 95 -6.65 -34.87 12.12
CA GLY A 95 -5.65 -33.98 11.55
C GLY A 95 -5.75 -33.95 10.03
N ILE A 96 -5.31 -32.87 9.41
CA ILE A 96 -5.16 -32.78 7.95
C ILE A 96 -3.71 -32.47 7.57
N LEU A 97 -3.19 -33.23 6.60
CA LEU A 97 -1.95 -32.93 5.91
C LEU A 97 -2.24 -32.15 4.63
N LEU A 98 -1.55 -31.03 4.44
CA LEU A 98 -1.76 -30.08 3.35
C LEU A 98 -0.47 -29.97 2.52
N PRO A 99 -0.37 -30.65 1.37
CA PRO A 99 0.86 -30.70 0.60
C PRO A 99 1.06 -29.46 -0.29
N ARG A 100 2.27 -28.90 -0.25
CA ARG A 100 2.72 -27.84 -1.17
C ARG A 100 3.41 -28.46 -2.38
N THR A 101 2.67 -28.86 -3.41
CA THR A 101 3.25 -29.57 -4.57
C THR A 101 3.43 -28.73 -5.82
N SER A 102 2.99 -27.48 -5.82
CA SER A 102 3.19 -26.55 -6.93
C SER A 102 3.47 -25.14 -6.41
N ASN A 103 4.00 -24.30 -7.29
CA ASN A 103 4.24 -22.89 -7.02
C ASN A 103 3.49 -22.07 -8.06
N ALA A 104 2.83 -21.02 -7.61
CA ALA A 104 2.37 -19.94 -8.47
C ALA A 104 3.54 -18.98 -8.72
N SER A 105 3.76 -18.64 -9.98
CA SER A 105 4.66 -17.58 -10.41
C SER A 105 4.12 -16.21 -10.02
N LYS A 106 5.00 -15.23 -9.96
CA LYS A 106 4.66 -13.81 -9.80
C LYS A 106 3.51 -13.35 -10.70
N LYS A 107 3.57 -13.69 -11.99
CA LYS A 107 2.55 -13.31 -12.97
C LYS A 107 1.20 -13.97 -12.68
N GLU A 108 1.19 -15.26 -12.33
CA GLU A 108 -0.05 -15.96 -11.97
C GLU A 108 -0.71 -15.37 -10.72
N LEU A 109 0.08 -14.92 -9.74
CA LEU A 109 -0.42 -14.21 -8.56
C LEU A 109 -1.05 -12.87 -8.92
N GLU A 110 -0.36 -12.09 -9.76
CA GLU A 110 -0.85 -10.80 -10.27
C GLU A 110 -2.15 -10.98 -11.05
N ASP A 111 -2.18 -11.86 -12.05
CA ASP A 111 -3.36 -12.14 -12.87
C ASP A 111 -4.54 -12.64 -12.02
N SER A 112 -4.28 -13.53 -11.05
CA SER A 112 -5.29 -14.06 -10.13
C SER A 112 -5.88 -12.97 -9.23
N LEU A 113 -5.03 -12.13 -8.63
CA LEU A 113 -5.48 -11.03 -7.80
C LEU A 113 -6.25 -9.98 -8.61
N TRP A 114 -5.77 -9.62 -9.81
CA TRP A 114 -6.43 -8.66 -10.69
C TRP A 114 -7.83 -9.12 -11.07
N LYS A 115 -7.97 -10.41 -11.43
CA LYS A 115 -9.28 -11.00 -11.73
C LYS A 115 -10.22 -10.89 -10.53
N ALA A 116 -9.74 -11.20 -9.32
CA ALA A 116 -10.55 -11.11 -8.12
C ALA A 116 -10.96 -9.66 -7.79
N LEU A 117 -10.02 -8.72 -7.84
CA LEU A 117 -10.27 -7.29 -7.65
C LEU A 117 -11.26 -6.71 -8.67
N SER A 118 -11.15 -7.15 -9.92
CA SER A 118 -12.04 -6.70 -11.01
C SER A 118 -13.48 -7.17 -10.79
N LEU A 119 -13.66 -8.38 -10.25
CA LEU A 119 -14.99 -8.91 -9.92
C LEU A 119 -15.61 -8.23 -8.69
N SER A 120 -14.80 -7.74 -7.75
CA SER A 120 -15.30 -7.12 -6.51
C SER A 120 -15.57 -5.61 -6.61
N ASN A 121 -14.96 -4.91 -7.57
CA ASN A 121 -15.07 -3.45 -7.68
C ASN A 121 -16.28 -3.01 -8.53
N GLN A 122 -17.16 -2.21 -7.94
CA GLN A 122 -18.41 -1.75 -8.58
C GLN A 122 -18.19 -0.78 -9.74
N ASN A 123 -17.14 0.04 -9.68
CA ASN A 123 -16.88 1.09 -10.68
C ASN A 123 -16.00 0.62 -11.84
N GLY A 124 -15.59 -0.66 -11.85
CA GLY A 124 -14.61 -1.20 -12.79
C GLY A 124 -13.20 -0.65 -12.53
N LEU A 125 -12.17 -1.49 -12.70
CA LEU A 125 -10.76 -1.08 -12.57
C LEU A 125 -10.09 -0.76 -13.92
N GLY A 126 -10.79 -0.99 -15.03
CA GLY A 126 -10.21 -1.00 -16.38
C GLY A 126 -9.40 -2.28 -16.65
N GLU A 127 -8.57 -2.25 -17.68
CA GLU A 127 -7.61 -3.32 -17.93
C GLU A 127 -6.38 -3.18 -17.01
N MET A 128 -5.72 -4.31 -16.72
CA MET A 128 -4.49 -4.28 -15.92
C MET A 128 -3.42 -3.49 -16.66
N GLY A 129 -2.85 -2.48 -16.00
CA GLY A 129 -1.86 -1.58 -16.58
C GLY A 129 -2.45 -0.34 -17.26
N GLU A 130 -3.77 -0.22 -17.35
CA GLU A 130 -4.43 0.99 -17.87
C GLU A 130 -4.47 2.09 -16.80
N ASN A 131 -5.18 1.84 -15.71
CA ASN A 131 -5.32 2.78 -14.58
C ASN A 131 -4.52 2.36 -13.35
N PHE A 132 -4.33 1.04 -13.17
CA PHE A 132 -3.56 0.50 -12.06
C PHE A 132 -2.57 -0.55 -12.57
N ARG A 133 -1.39 -0.57 -11.96
CA ARG A 133 -0.44 -1.68 -12.05
C ARG A 133 -0.38 -2.36 -10.69
N ILE A 134 -0.35 -3.67 -10.71
CA ILE A 134 -0.09 -4.47 -9.51
C ILE A 134 1.15 -5.31 -9.75
N GLN A 135 2.00 -5.38 -8.74
CA GLN A 135 3.21 -6.18 -8.79
C GLN A 135 3.33 -6.98 -7.49
N SER A 136 3.49 -8.30 -7.59
CA SER A 136 3.80 -9.09 -6.40
C SER A 136 5.24 -8.83 -5.96
N GLU A 137 5.48 -8.69 -4.66
CA GLU A 137 6.85 -8.68 -4.13
C GLU A 137 7.42 -10.10 -3.99
N LYS A 138 6.61 -11.15 -4.22
CA LYS A 138 7.04 -12.54 -4.24
C LYS A 138 7.24 -13.02 -5.68
N GLU A 139 8.42 -13.56 -5.97
CA GLU A 139 8.73 -14.15 -7.29
C GLU A 139 8.01 -15.50 -7.50
N SER A 140 7.81 -16.25 -6.41
CA SER A 140 7.00 -17.47 -6.41
C SER A 140 6.29 -17.65 -5.08
N PHE A 141 5.18 -18.39 -5.10
CA PHE A 141 4.39 -18.68 -3.91
C PHE A 141 3.91 -20.14 -3.91
N PRO A 142 4.14 -20.91 -2.82
CA PRO A 142 3.74 -22.32 -2.77
C PRO A 142 2.22 -22.47 -2.65
N ILE A 143 1.63 -23.21 -3.57
CA ILE A 143 0.19 -23.53 -3.58
C ILE A 143 -0.04 -24.86 -2.86
N ILE A 144 -1.08 -24.87 -2.02
CA ILE A 144 -1.53 -26.08 -1.33
C ILE A 144 -2.41 -26.89 -2.29
N SER A 145 -1.93 -28.05 -2.70
CA SER A 145 -2.62 -28.89 -3.69
C SER A 145 -3.92 -29.45 -3.14
N GLY A 146 -4.90 -29.62 -4.02
CA GLY A 146 -6.24 -30.09 -3.66
C GLY A 146 -7.07 -29.08 -2.86
N THR A 147 -6.64 -27.82 -2.77
CA THR A 147 -7.41 -26.73 -2.15
C THR A 147 -7.83 -25.69 -3.18
N SER A 148 -8.85 -24.91 -2.83
CA SER A 148 -9.34 -23.79 -3.63
C SER A 148 -8.82 -22.47 -3.05
N PRO A 149 -7.88 -21.79 -3.73
CA PRO A 149 -7.38 -20.48 -3.30
C PRO A 149 -8.41 -19.38 -3.58
N VAL A 150 -8.67 -18.52 -2.60
CA VAL A 150 -9.62 -17.39 -2.69
C VAL A 150 -9.01 -16.16 -2.04
N TRP A 151 -8.99 -15.04 -2.77
CA TRP A 151 -8.53 -13.76 -2.21
C TRP A 151 -9.58 -13.16 -1.28
N ARG A 152 -9.15 -12.73 -0.09
CA ARG A 152 -10.00 -12.01 0.88
C ARG A 152 -9.66 -10.52 0.90
N SER A 153 -10.55 -9.73 1.50
CA SER A 153 -10.29 -8.32 1.86
C SER A 153 -9.97 -7.41 0.66
N LEU A 154 -10.62 -7.67 -0.47
CA LEU A 154 -10.40 -6.95 -1.73
C LEU A 154 -10.84 -5.47 -1.70
N GLY A 155 -11.68 -5.09 -0.74
CA GLY A 155 -12.20 -3.73 -0.60
C GLY A 155 -13.18 -3.34 -1.73
N ARG A 156 -13.78 -2.14 -1.61
CA ARG A 156 -14.63 -1.54 -2.64
C ARG A 156 -13.89 -0.58 -3.57
N SER A 157 -12.67 -0.21 -3.20
CA SER A 157 -11.80 0.70 -3.93
C SER A 157 -10.36 0.24 -3.78
N LEU A 158 -9.62 0.29 -4.88
CA LEU A 158 -8.20 0.05 -4.91
C LEU A 158 -7.47 1.38 -4.68
N HIS A 159 -6.48 1.39 -3.78
CA HIS A 159 -5.63 2.57 -3.60
C HIS A 159 -4.17 2.18 -3.82
N PRO A 160 -3.36 3.11 -4.36
CA PRO A 160 -1.94 2.87 -4.57
C PRO A 160 -1.19 2.70 -3.24
N GLY A 161 -0.04 2.03 -3.32
CA GLY A 161 0.84 1.73 -2.20
C GLY A 161 1.07 0.23 -2.01
N LYS A 162 1.87 -0.10 -1.00
CA LYS A 162 2.09 -1.50 -0.60
C LYS A 162 0.89 -2.03 0.17
N ARG A 163 0.36 -3.17 -0.25
CA ARG A 163 -0.79 -3.82 0.39
C ARG A 163 -0.60 -5.31 0.54
N LEU A 164 -1.17 -5.85 1.61
CA LEU A 164 -1.20 -7.28 1.88
C LEU A 164 -2.59 -7.81 1.50
N PHE A 165 -2.63 -8.81 0.64
CA PHE A 165 -3.86 -9.51 0.29
C PHE A 165 -3.81 -10.93 0.87
N PRO A 166 -4.72 -11.31 1.79
CA PRO A 166 -4.83 -12.67 2.28
C PRO A 166 -5.34 -13.60 1.17
N LEU A 167 -4.58 -14.67 0.92
CA LEU A 167 -4.99 -15.80 0.08
C LEU A 167 -5.42 -16.95 0.97
N ASP A 168 -6.70 -17.26 0.92
CA ASP A 168 -7.34 -18.32 1.70
C ASP A 168 -7.36 -19.62 0.93
N PHE A 169 -6.99 -20.71 1.58
CA PHE A 169 -7.08 -22.05 1.03
C PHE A 169 -8.24 -22.79 1.68
N TYR A 170 -9.21 -23.19 0.84
CA TYR A 170 -10.36 -23.98 1.25
C TYR A 170 -10.22 -25.43 0.83
N PHE A 171 -10.52 -26.36 1.73
CA PHE A 171 -10.64 -27.80 1.45
C PHE A 171 -12.02 -28.25 1.89
N GLU A 172 -12.78 -28.88 0.99
CA GLU A 172 -14.16 -29.31 1.24
C GLU A 172 -15.06 -28.20 1.85
N GLY A 173 -14.89 -26.97 1.35
CA GLY A 173 -15.63 -25.80 1.83
C GLY A 173 -15.18 -25.23 3.18
N LYS A 174 -14.18 -25.82 3.85
CA LYS A 174 -13.63 -25.34 5.12
C LYS A 174 -12.31 -24.61 4.91
N LEU A 175 -12.14 -23.48 5.61
CA LEU A 175 -10.88 -22.73 5.62
C LEU A 175 -9.78 -23.56 6.31
N VAL A 176 -8.77 -23.97 5.56
CA VAL A 176 -7.66 -24.79 6.08
C VAL A 176 -6.39 -23.98 6.32
N HIS A 177 -6.11 -22.98 5.49
CA HIS A 177 -4.95 -22.10 5.65
C HIS A 177 -5.23 -20.70 5.07
N SER A 178 -4.48 -19.71 5.51
CA SER A 178 -4.54 -18.34 5.00
C SER A 178 -3.14 -17.74 5.08
N GLU A 179 -2.66 -17.15 4.00
CA GLU A 179 -1.36 -16.48 3.97
C GLU A 179 -1.49 -15.12 3.28
N SER A 180 -0.92 -14.07 3.87
CA SER A 180 -0.93 -12.72 3.28
C SER A 180 0.21 -12.55 2.30
N ILE A 181 -0.11 -12.12 1.09
CA ILE A 181 0.84 -11.88 0.02
C ILE A 181 0.98 -10.37 -0.21
N PRO A 182 2.20 -9.82 -0.18
CA PRO A 182 2.47 -8.42 -0.46
C PRO A 182 2.42 -8.10 -1.96
N PHE A 183 1.75 -7.01 -2.28
CA PHE A 183 1.69 -6.42 -3.61
C PHE A 183 1.99 -4.92 -3.52
N LEU A 184 2.73 -4.42 -4.50
CA LEU A 184 2.85 -2.99 -4.80
C LEU A 184 1.76 -2.63 -5.81
N ILE A 185 0.91 -1.67 -5.44
CA ILE A 185 -0.10 -1.12 -6.34
C ILE A 185 0.34 0.28 -6.76
N GLU A 186 0.37 0.53 -8.05
CA GLU A 186 0.61 1.85 -8.61
C GLU A 186 -0.61 2.33 -9.36
N GLU A 187 -0.98 3.58 -9.16
CA GLU A 187 -2.07 4.25 -9.87
C GLU A 187 -1.49 5.14 -10.97
N LYS A 188 -2.12 5.13 -12.14
CA LYS A 188 -1.78 6.04 -13.22
C LYS A 188 -2.29 7.43 -12.85
N LYS A 189 -1.36 8.34 -12.63
CA LYS A 189 -1.64 9.75 -12.37
C LYS A 189 -1.22 10.59 -13.56
N LYS A 190 -1.86 11.74 -13.69
CA LYS A 190 -1.51 12.76 -14.67
C LYS A 190 -0.97 13.96 -13.91
N ALA A 191 0.14 14.52 -14.36
CA ALA A 191 0.74 15.69 -13.72
C ALA A 191 1.57 16.49 -14.71
N TYR A 192 1.72 17.79 -14.43
CA TYR A 192 2.76 18.58 -15.05
C TYR A 192 4.14 18.23 -14.47
N PHE A 193 5.11 18.02 -15.35
CA PHE A 193 6.51 17.78 -15.05
C PHE A 193 7.33 18.98 -15.50
N THR A 194 8.41 19.26 -14.80
CA THR A 194 9.38 20.28 -15.21
C THR A 194 10.25 19.80 -16.37
N THR A 195 10.45 20.65 -17.38
CA THR A 195 11.32 20.35 -18.54
C THR A 195 12.78 20.70 -18.27
N LYS A 196 13.02 21.59 -17.31
CA LYS A 196 14.34 22.10 -16.91
C LYS A 196 14.34 22.44 -15.42
N GLU A 197 15.48 22.90 -14.93
CA GLU A 197 15.59 23.42 -13.57
C GLU A 197 14.84 24.75 -13.45
N ILE A 198 14.04 24.89 -12.39
CA ILE A 198 13.24 26.08 -12.11
C ILE A 198 13.62 26.60 -10.73
N PRO A 199 14.20 27.81 -10.62
CA PRO A 199 14.49 28.39 -9.32
C PRO A 199 13.22 28.66 -8.49
N ALA A 200 13.40 28.76 -7.17
CA ALA A 200 12.32 29.19 -6.29
C ALA A 200 11.87 30.61 -6.63
N LYS A 201 10.58 30.89 -6.43
CA LYS A 201 9.91 32.18 -6.70
C LYS A 201 9.84 32.58 -8.18
N THR A 202 10.16 31.67 -9.10
CA THR A 202 10.01 31.90 -10.54
C THR A 202 8.56 31.66 -10.98
N VAL A 203 8.05 32.50 -11.89
CA VAL A 203 6.75 32.29 -12.54
C VAL A 203 6.91 31.26 -13.65
N LEU A 204 6.05 30.25 -13.65
CA LEU A 204 6.09 29.16 -14.62
C LEU A 204 5.57 29.62 -15.98
N THR A 205 6.31 29.29 -17.04
CA THR A 205 5.95 29.52 -18.44
C THR A 205 5.65 28.20 -19.15
N GLU A 206 5.06 28.27 -20.34
CA GLU A 206 4.72 27.07 -21.14
C GLU A 206 5.93 26.20 -21.48
N ASN A 207 7.12 26.80 -21.60
CA ASN A 207 8.35 26.07 -21.90
C ASN A 207 8.94 25.36 -20.69
N ASP A 208 8.47 25.67 -19.48
CA ASP A 208 9.03 25.13 -18.24
C ASP A 208 8.37 23.82 -17.81
N VAL A 209 7.19 23.53 -18.38
CA VAL A 209 6.33 22.45 -17.92
C VAL A 209 5.74 21.66 -19.08
N GLU A 210 5.53 20.37 -18.85
CA GLU A 210 4.82 19.51 -19.79
C GLU A 210 3.94 18.49 -19.08
N LEU A 211 2.82 18.13 -19.69
CA LEU A 211 1.82 17.26 -19.08
C LEU A 211 2.12 15.79 -19.41
N ARG A 212 2.41 14.99 -18.39
CA ARG A 212 2.71 13.56 -18.54
C ARG A 212 1.79 12.69 -17.71
N SER A 213 1.65 11.43 -18.13
CA SER A 213 1.04 10.36 -17.32
C SER A 213 2.14 9.43 -16.80
N PHE A 214 2.05 9.03 -15.54
CA PHE A 214 3.02 8.15 -14.90
C PHE A 214 2.33 7.29 -13.83
N PHE A 215 2.99 6.20 -13.44
CA PHE A 215 2.50 5.36 -12.35
C PHE A 215 3.13 5.79 -11.03
N SER A 216 2.32 5.85 -9.99
CA SER A 216 2.78 6.17 -8.64
C SER A 216 2.10 5.30 -7.60
N ALA A 217 2.91 4.76 -6.68
CA ALA A 217 2.44 4.10 -5.48
C ALA A 217 2.09 5.08 -4.35
N ASP A 218 2.39 6.38 -4.50
CA ASP A 218 2.17 7.38 -3.47
C ASP A 218 0.72 7.90 -3.52
N SER A 219 -0.07 7.57 -2.51
CA SER A 219 -1.46 8.01 -2.36
C SER A 219 -1.60 9.40 -1.73
N PHE A 220 -0.58 9.89 -1.02
CA PHE A 220 -0.65 11.14 -0.27
C PHE A 220 -0.24 12.36 -1.09
N ARG A 221 0.59 12.15 -2.13
CA ARG A 221 0.96 13.23 -3.05
C ARG A 221 -0.16 13.55 -4.01
N GLU A 222 -0.59 14.80 -3.93
CA GLU A 222 -1.50 15.43 -4.88
C GLU A 222 -0.70 16.18 -5.94
N PHE A 223 -0.78 15.69 -7.17
CA PHE A 223 -0.11 16.30 -8.31
C PHE A 223 -1.01 17.31 -9.01
N THR A 224 -0.36 18.26 -9.66
CA THR A 224 -1.03 19.34 -10.40
C THR A 224 -1.45 18.83 -11.77
N GLU A 225 -2.76 18.62 -11.96
CA GLU A 225 -3.38 18.33 -13.26
C GLU A 225 -3.79 19.61 -14.00
N GLU A 226 -4.03 20.69 -13.26
CA GLU A 226 -4.35 22.01 -13.82
C GLU A 226 -3.10 22.64 -14.43
N ASN A 227 -3.25 23.43 -15.49
CA ASN A 227 -2.13 24.16 -16.07
C ASN A 227 -1.46 25.08 -15.03
N PRO A 228 -0.17 24.86 -14.68
CA PRO A 228 0.52 25.67 -13.67
C PRO A 228 1.15 26.93 -14.26
N VAL A 229 1.07 27.16 -15.57
CA VAL A 229 1.58 28.36 -16.24
C VAL A 229 0.96 29.62 -15.62
N GLY A 230 1.80 30.62 -15.34
CA GLY A 230 1.43 31.84 -14.63
C GLY A 230 1.40 31.72 -13.09
N LYS A 231 1.49 30.50 -12.53
CA LYS A 231 1.70 30.31 -11.08
C LYS A 231 3.18 30.45 -10.74
N THR A 232 3.46 30.84 -9.51
CA THR A 232 4.81 30.97 -8.97
C THR A 232 5.24 29.69 -8.27
N ALA A 233 6.45 29.22 -8.55
CA ALA A 233 7.12 28.14 -7.85
C ALA A 233 7.47 28.56 -6.42
N LEU A 234 6.99 27.83 -5.41
CA LEU A 234 7.32 28.15 -4.01
C LEU A 234 8.73 27.67 -3.62
N ASN A 235 9.16 26.55 -4.21
CA ASN A 235 10.48 25.95 -4.02
C ASN A 235 11.16 25.75 -5.38
N GLY A 236 12.47 25.52 -5.38
CA GLY A 236 13.18 25.14 -6.59
C GLY A 236 12.79 23.74 -7.06
N PHE A 237 12.72 23.54 -8.37
CA PHE A 237 12.47 22.26 -9.00
C PHE A 237 13.68 21.82 -9.83
N LEU A 238 14.01 20.53 -9.72
CA LEU A 238 14.94 19.89 -10.64
C LEU A 238 14.23 19.61 -11.98
N PRO A 239 14.99 19.38 -13.07
CA PRO A 239 14.41 18.85 -14.30
C PRO A 239 13.68 17.52 -14.06
N ASP A 240 12.71 17.21 -14.92
CA ASP A 240 11.99 15.94 -14.96
C ASP A 240 11.26 15.56 -13.66
N THR A 241 10.78 16.57 -12.92
CA THR A 241 10.12 16.37 -11.63
C THR A 241 8.63 16.69 -11.73
N ALA A 242 7.79 15.78 -11.22
CA ALA A 242 6.34 15.99 -11.12
C ALA A 242 6.00 17.12 -10.14
N ILE A 243 5.16 18.06 -10.55
CA ILE A 243 4.77 19.23 -9.75
C ILE A 243 3.59 18.85 -8.84
N GLU A 244 3.79 18.93 -7.53
CA GLU A 244 2.73 18.77 -6.53
C GLU A 244 1.91 20.06 -6.39
N LYS A 245 0.60 19.95 -6.13
CA LYS A 245 -0.33 21.12 -6.03
C LYS A 245 0.14 22.17 -5.03
N LYS A 246 0.72 21.73 -3.91
CA LYS A 246 1.20 22.61 -2.84
C LYS A 246 2.45 23.41 -3.21
N GLN A 247 3.19 23.01 -4.26
CA GLN A 247 4.47 23.63 -4.62
C GLN A 247 4.34 24.82 -5.56
N VAL A 248 3.14 25.07 -6.10
CA VAL A 248 2.86 26.19 -7.00
C VAL A 248 1.64 26.96 -6.50
N ARG A 249 1.70 28.29 -6.53
CA ARG A 249 0.58 29.15 -6.18
C ARG A 249 0.59 30.41 -7.01
N THR A 250 -0.58 30.99 -7.24
CA THR A 250 -0.67 32.36 -7.76
C THR A 250 -0.26 33.31 -6.64
N LEU A 251 0.95 33.88 -6.74
CA LEU A 251 1.33 35.02 -5.91
C LEU A 251 0.95 36.29 -6.68
N HIS A 252 0.39 37.26 -5.98
CA HIS A 252 0.09 38.57 -6.55
C HIS A 252 1.17 39.54 -6.10
N THR A 253 1.66 40.38 -7.02
CA THR A 253 2.63 41.45 -6.69
C THR A 253 2.00 42.52 -5.80
N ILE A 254 0.71 42.77 -6.00
CA ILE A 254 -0.11 43.64 -5.17
C ILE A 254 -1.37 42.87 -4.77
N GLU A 255 -1.67 42.82 -3.47
CA GLU A 255 -2.89 42.21 -2.94
C GLU A 255 -4.03 43.23 -2.81
N ARG A 256 -5.28 42.76 -2.95
CA ARG A 256 -6.46 43.58 -2.67
C ARG A 256 -6.39 44.15 -1.24
N GLY A 257 -6.57 45.46 -1.14
CA GLY A 257 -6.54 46.19 0.13
C GLY A 257 -5.16 46.72 0.51
N GLN A 258 -4.10 46.31 -0.19
CA GLN A 258 -2.74 46.83 0.02
C GLN A 258 -2.66 48.31 -0.36
N GLU A 259 -1.95 49.09 0.45
CA GLU A 259 -1.63 50.49 0.12
C GLU A 259 -0.45 50.54 -0.84
N VAL A 260 -0.62 51.26 -1.95
CA VAL A 260 0.33 51.30 -3.07
C VAL A 260 0.51 52.75 -3.54
N GLU A 261 1.73 53.08 -3.95
CA GLU A 261 2.09 54.39 -4.49
C GLU A 261 1.74 54.43 -5.98
N LEU A 262 0.79 55.28 -6.34
CA LEU A 262 0.48 55.60 -7.72
C LEU A 262 1.47 56.67 -8.19
N VAL A 263 2.27 56.33 -9.20
CA VAL A 263 3.26 57.19 -9.83
C VAL A 263 2.75 57.60 -11.21
N TYR A 264 2.73 58.90 -11.46
CA TYR A 264 2.43 59.47 -12.77
C TYR A 264 3.57 60.38 -13.19
N THR A 265 4.08 60.19 -14.41
CA THR A 265 5.21 60.94 -14.94
C THR A 265 4.81 61.53 -16.30
N THR A 266 4.90 62.85 -16.44
CA THR A 266 4.69 63.54 -17.72
C THR A 266 5.72 64.66 -17.87
N GLY A 267 6.58 64.57 -18.89
CA GLY A 267 7.75 65.45 -19.03
C GLY A 267 8.65 65.45 -17.78
N ASN A 268 8.82 66.63 -17.16
CA ASN A 268 9.60 66.81 -15.91
C ASN A 268 8.73 66.72 -14.63
N LEU A 269 7.43 66.45 -14.75
CA LEU A 269 6.51 66.35 -13.62
C LEU A 269 6.42 64.90 -13.13
N LEU A 270 6.68 64.70 -11.84
CA LEU A 270 6.48 63.42 -11.14
C LEU A 270 5.44 63.61 -10.03
N LEU A 271 4.30 62.93 -10.15
CA LEU A 271 3.26 62.90 -9.13
C LEU A 271 3.24 61.54 -8.44
N LYS A 272 3.19 61.58 -7.10
CA LYS A 272 3.13 60.39 -6.23
C LYS A 272 1.93 60.50 -5.31
N ILE A 273 1.03 59.53 -5.36
CA ILE A 273 -0.22 59.54 -4.60
C ILE A 273 -0.38 58.20 -3.89
N LYS A 274 -0.74 58.24 -2.60
CA LYS A 274 -1.11 57.02 -1.86
C LYS A 274 -2.49 56.54 -2.27
N THR A 275 -2.57 55.29 -2.69
CA THR A 275 -3.81 54.64 -3.12
C THR A 275 -3.96 53.29 -2.45
N ARG A 276 -5.17 52.72 -2.51
CA ARG A 276 -5.45 51.37 -2.03
C ARG A 276 -5.90 50.48 -3.17
N ALA A 277 -5.29 49.31 -3.33
CA ALA A 277 -5.65 48.37 -4.37
C ALA A 277 -7.06 47.79 -4.13
N LEU A 278 -7.94 47.87 -5.13
CA LEU A 278 -9.29 47.30 -5.06
C LEU A 278 -9.35 45.86 -5.58
N SER A 279 -8.36 45.45 -6.38
CA SER A 279 -8.12 44.08 -6.79
C SER A 279 -6.66 43.72 -6.61
N SER A 280 -6.37 42.41 -6.50
CA SER A 280 -5.01 41.93 -6.62
C SER A 280 -4.55 41.99 -8.07
N GLY A 281 -3.23 42.08 -8.29
CA GLY A 281 -2.64 42.02 -9.62
C GLY A 281 -1.15 41.77 -9.60
N ASN A 282 -0.64 41.29 -10.73
CA ASN A 282 0.76 41.06 -10.98
C ASN A 282 1.40 42.20 -11.78
N GLN A 283 2.74 42.26 -11.74
CA GLN A 283 3.50 43.19 -12.56
C GLN A 283 3.04 43.16 -14.02
N GLY A 284 2.73 44.34 -14.57
CA GLY A 284 2.20 44.52 -15.93
C GLY A 284 0.67 44.54 -16.04
N GLU A 285 -0.07 44.07 -15.04
CA GLU A 285 -1.53 44.07 -15.05
C GLU A 285 -2.11 45.43 -14.66
N GLU A 286 -3.24 45.81 -15.26
CA GLU A 286 -3.96 47.03 -14.92
C GLU A 286 -4.98 46.75 -13.81
N ILE A 287 -4.78 47.33 -12.63
CA ILE A 287 -5.65 47.15 -11.46
C ILE A 287 -6.38 48.45 -11.08
N PRO A 288 -7.64 48.37 -10.63
CA PRO A 288 -8.34 49.50 -10.01
C PRO A 288 -7.75 49.84 -8.63
N LEU A 289 -7.45 51.12 -8.42
CA LEU A 289 -6.91 51.70 -7.20
C LEU A 289 -7.87 52.78 -6.68
N LEU A 290 -8.09 52.83 -5.38
CA LEU A 290 -8.85 53.88 -4.70
C LEU A 290 -7.89 54.98 -4.21
N ASN A 291 -8.10 56.21 -4.65
CA ASN A 291 -7.39 57.36 -4.11
C ASN A 291 -7.95 57.69 -2.71
N LEU A 292 -7.08 57.65 -1.70
CA LEU A 292 -7.48 57.87 -0.30
C LEU A 292 -7.92 59.31 -0.01
N ALA A 293 -7.40 60.29 -0.77
CA ALA A 293 -7.73 61.71 -0.60
C ALA A 293 -9.02 62.12 -1.33
N THR A 294 -9.23 61.60 -2.55
CA THR A 294 -10.36 62.02 -3.40
C THR A 294 -11.50 61.00 -3.46
N GLN A 295 -11.32 59.80 -2.90
CA GLN A 295 -12.25 58.67 -2.97
C GLN A 295 -12.61 58.24 -4.41
N LYS A 296 -11.81 58.65 -5.40
CA LYS A 296 -12.00 58.26 -6.80
C LYS A 296 -11.23 57.00 -7.13
N THR A 297 -11.81 56.16 -7.98
CA THR A 297 -11.16 54.97 -8.53
C THR A 297 -10.34 55.33 -9.77
N ILE A 298 -9.09 54.91 -9.81
CA ILE A 298 -8.13 55.13 -10.88
C ILE A 298 -7.63 53.76 -11.34
N LYS A 299 -7.53 53.51 -12.64
CA LYS A 299 -6.88 52.29 -13.15
C LYS A 299 -5.42 52.58 -13.44
N ALA A 300 -4.53 51.70 -13.01
CA ALA A 300 -3.09 51.88 -13.17
C ALA A 300 -2.42 50.51 -13.35
N ARG A 301 -1.28 50.50 -14.06
CA ARG A 301 -0.51 49.29 -14.31
C ARG A 301 0.43 49.00 -13.13
N VAL A 302 0.43 47.78 -12.60
CA VAL A 302 1.38 47.36 -11.56
C VAL A 302 2.79 47.38 -12.11
N GLN A 303 3.70 48.15 -11.50
CA GLN A 303 5.09 48.19 -11.91
C GLN A 303 5.97 47.27 -11.06
N ASN A 304 5.85 47.36 -9.74
CA ASN A 304 6.61 46.60 -8.76
C ASN A 304 5.77 46.46 -7.48
N GLU A 305 6.27 45.73 -6.48
CA GLU A 305 5.64 45.64 -5.16
C GLU A 305 5.39 47.04 -4.59
N GLY A 306 4.13 47.35 -4.30
CA GLY A 306 3.72 48.64 -3.75
C GLY A 306 3.74 49.83 -4.72
N VAL A 307 4.00 49.66 -6.02
CA VAL A 307 4.07 50.76 -6.99
C VAL A 307 3.25 50.46 -8.25
N CYS A 308 2.36 51.39 -8.60
CA CYS A 308 1.58 51.36 -9.84
C CYS A 308 1.85 52.61 -10.70
N LEU A 309 1.91 52.44 -12.02
CA LEU A 309 2.07 53.53 -12.99
C LEU A 309 0.73 53.91 -13.62
N LEU A 310 0.45 55.20 -13.67
CA LEU A 310 -0.64 55.75 -14.46
C LEU A 310 -0.11 56.09 -15.86
N GLU A 311 -0.61 55.41 -16.89
CA GLU A 311 -0.25 55.72 -18.29
C GLU A 311 -1.19 56.78 -18.87
N GLU A 312 -0.64 57.71 -19.65
CA GLU A 312 -1.44 58.60 -20.52
C GLU A 312 -2.13 57.76 -21.61
N ARG A 313 -3.41 58.04 -21.87
CA ARG A 313 -4.11 57.57 -23.06
C ARG A 313 -4.13 58.67 -24.11
#